data_AF-B6ZH46-F1
#
_entry.id   AF-B6ZH46-F1
#
_cell.length_a   1.000
_cell.length_b   1.000
_cell.length_c   1.000
_cell.angle_alpha   90.00
_cell.angle_beta   90.00
_cell.angle_gamma   90.00
#
_symmetry.space_group_name_H-M   'P 1'
#
loop_
_entity.id
_entity.type
_entity.pdbx_description
1 polymer ?
#
loop_
_entity_poly.entity_id
_entity_poly.type
_entity_poly.pdbx_seq_one_letter_code
_entity_poly.pdbx_strand_id
1 'polypeptide(L)'
;LPDTTNLAALSIPGTHDTMSYNGDITWTLTKPLAQTQTMSLYQQLEAGIRYIDIRAKDNLNIYHGPIYLNASLSGVLETITQFLKKNPKETIIMRLKDEQNSNDSFDYRIQPLINIYKDYFYTTPRTDTSNKIPTLKDVRGKILLLSENHTKKPLVINSRKFGMQFGAPNQVIQDDYNGPSVKTKFKEIVQTAYQASKADNKLFLNHISATSLTFTPRQYAAALNNRVEQFVLNLTS
;
A
#
# COMPACT_ATOMS: atom_id res chain seq x y z
N LEU A 1 -1.65 7.61 -19.60
CA LEU A 1 -3.08 7.34 -19.29
C LEU A 1 -3.86 8.67 -19.27
N PRO A 2 -5.12 8.71 -19.77
CA PRO A 2 -5.96 9.90 -19.80
C PRO A 2 -6.25 10.49 -18.41
N ASP A 3 -6.34 11.81 -18.31
CA ASP A 3 -6.59 12.50 -17.04
C ASP A 3 -8.00 12.23 -16.47
N THR A 4 -8.95 11.86 -17.33
CA THR A 4 -10.34 11.53 -16.94
C THR A 4 -10.49 10.12 -16.38
N THR A 5 -9.50 9.25 -16.53
CA THR A 5 -9.57 7.86 -16.02
C THR A 5 -9.67 7.86 -14.50
N ASN A 6 -10.64 7.11 -13.97
CA ASN A 6 -10.79 6.93 -12.52
C ASN A 6 -9.74 5.95 -11.99
N LEU A 7 -9.24 6.14 -10.77
CA LEU A 7 -8.29 5.21 -10.16
C LEU A 7 -8.84 3.79 -10.02
N ALA A 8 -10.16 3.63 -9.84
CA ALA A 8 -10.82 2.32 -9.74
C ALA A 8 -10.79 1.53 -11.07
N ALA A 9 -10.62 2.20 -12.21
CA ALA A 9 -10.63 1.59 -13.53
C ALA A 9 -9.23 1.11 -14.00
N LEU A 10 -8.24 1.08 -13.09
CA LEU A 10 -6.86 0.77 -13.42
C LEU A 10 -6.43 -0.58 -12.82
N SER A 11 -5.62 -1.32 -13.56
CA SER A 11 -4.79 -2.40 -13.01
C SER A 11 -3.48 -1.82 -12.53
N ILE A 12 -3.28 -1.80 -11.21
CA ILE A 12 -2.13 -1.15 -10.57
C ILE A 12 -1.24 -2.21 -9.89
N PRO A 13 0.05 -2.33 -10.25
CA PRO A 13 0.96 -3.20 -9.53
C PRO A 13 1.36 -2.57 -8.17
N GLY A 14 1.42 -3.42 -7.16
CA GLY A 14 1.69 -3.03 -5.77
C GLY A 14 2.61 -4.01 -5.05
N THR A 15 3.21 -3.56 -3.95
CA THR A 15 4.04 -4.42 -3.08
C THR A 15 3.48 -4.52 -1.67
N HIS A 16 3.44 -5.75 -1.15
CA HIS A 16 3.12 -6.04 0.25
C HIS A 16 4.37 -5.84 1.12
N ASP A 17 4.21 -5.16 2.25
CA ASP A 17 5.27 -4.84 3.20
C ASP A 17 6.52 -4.29 2.49
N THR A 18 6.33 -3.17 1.80
CA THR A 18 7.23 -2.60 0.79
C THR A 18 8.68 -2.46 1.26
N MET A 19 8.87 -2.23 2.56
CA MET A 19 10.17 -1.93 3.15
C MET A 19 10.93 -3.15 3.67
N SER A 20 10.32 -4.35 3.69
CA SER A 20 10.98 -5.57 4.17
C SER A 20 11.89 -6.20 3.10
N TYR A 21 12.83 -5.40 2.60
CA TYR A 21 13.99 -5.82 1.78
C TYR A 21 15.32 -5.69 2.53
N ASN A 22 15.33 -5.00 3.68
CA ASN A 22 16.46 -4.82 4.57
C ASN A 22 15.97 -4.66 6.02
N GLY A 23 16.83 -4.87 6.99
CA GLY A 23 16.52 -4.65 8.40
C GLY A 23 17.70 -4.94 9.32
N ASP A 24 17.43 -4.87 10.62
CA ASP A 24 18.42 -5.08 11.67
C ASP A 24 18.94 -6.52 11.76
N ILE A 25 19.67 -6.84 12.84
CA ILE A 25 20.17 -8.19 13.09
C ILE A 25 19.03 -9.22 13.19
N THR A 26 17.91 -8.86 13.80
CA THR A 26 16.74 -9.73 13.93
C THR A 26 16.19 -10.06 12.55
N TRP A 27 16.08 -9.06 11.66
CA TRP A 27 15.65 -9.27 10.28
C TRP A 27 16.54 -10.27 9.56
N THR A 28 17.86 -10.19 9.75
CA THR A 28 18.81 -11.14 9.14
C THR A 28 18.62 -12.56 9.68
N LEU A 29 18.42 -12.71 10.99
CA LEU A 29 18.18 -14.00 11.65
C LEU A 29 16.83 -14.63 11.22
N THR A 30 15.83 -13.83 10.92
CA THR A 30 14.49 -14.29 10.49
C THR A 30 14.21 -14.05 9.00
N LYS A 31 15.26 -13.81 8.19
CA LYS A 31 15.14 -13.35 6.80
C LYS A 31 14.16 -14.16 5.95
N PRO A 32 14.16 -15.51 5.96
CA PRO A 32 13.24 -16.29 5.13
C PRO A 32 11.76 -16.06 5.46
N LEU A 33 11.45 -15.63 6.69
CA LEU A 33 10.09 -15.42 7.19
C LEU A 33 9.66 -13.95 7.05
N ALA A 34 10.57 -13.02 7.35
CA ALA A 34 10.28 -11.59 7.39
C ALA A 34 10.41 -10.91 6.02
N GLN A 35 11.34 -11.36 5.17
CA GLN A 35 11.60 -10.71 3.88
C GLN A 35 10.44 -10.90 2.90
N THR A 36 9.98 -9.80 2.31
CA THR A 36 8.93 -9.80 1.27
C THR A 36 9.43 -9.21 -0.04
N GLN A 37 10.46 -8.35 -0.01
CA GLN A 37 10.97 -7.64 -1.17
C GLN A 37 12.48 -7.84 -1.35
N THR A 38 12.96 -7.68 -2.59
CA THR A 38 14.39 -7.65 -2.93
C THR A 38 14.82 -6.30 -3.50
N MET A 39 13.90 -5.55 -4.10
CA MET A 39 14.14 -4.20 -4.59
C MET A 39 13.95 -3.18 -3.46
N SER A 40 14.80 -2.16 -3.42
CA SER A 40 14.58 -0.99 -2.56
C SER A 40 13.33 -0.21 -2.97
N LEU A 41 12.84 0.67 -2.10
CA LEU A 41 11.66 1.51 -2.38
C LEU A 41 11.79 2.26 -3.72
N TYR A 42 12.92 2.93 -3.95
CA TYR A 42 13.11 3.72 -5.18
C TYR A 42 13.15 2.82 -6.43
N GLN A 43 13.81 1.65 -6.36
CA GLN A 43 13.82 0.67 -7.44
C GLN A 43 12.42 0.12 -7.75
N GLN A 44 11.59 -0.12 -6.73
CA GLN A 44 10.20 -0.55 -6.93
C GLN A 44 9.40 0.52 -7.69
N LEU A 45 9.56 1.80 -7.32
CA LEU A 45 8.89 2.91 -8.01
C LEU A 45 9.37 3.04 -9.47
N GLU A 46 10.67 2.93 -9.74
CA GLU A 46 11.21 2.94 -11.11
C GLU A 46 10.76 1.72 -11.93
N ALA A 47 10.55 0.56 -11.29
CA ALA A 47 10.00 -0.65 -11.91
C ALA A 47 8.49 -0.58 -12.19
N GLY A 48 7.82 0.52 -11.81
CA GLY A 48 6.40 0.75 -12.11
C GLY A 48 5.43 0.45 -10.96
N ILE A 49 5.92 0.09 -9.76
CA ILE A 49 5.05 -0.08 -8.58
C ILE A 49 4.39 1.26 -8.24
N ARG A 50 3.07 1.26 -8.05
CA ARG A 50 2.28 2.46 -7.69
C ARG A 50 1.37 2.27 -6.48
N TYR A 51 1.34 1.08 -5.89
CA TYR A 51 0.80 0.83 -4.55
C TYR A 51 1.92 0.35 -3.61
N ILE A 52 2.05 0.99 -2.45
CA ILE A 52 3.05 0.65 -1.43
C ILE A 52 2.37 0.46 -0.05
N ASP A 53 2.88 -0.50 0.71
CA ASP A 53 2.45 -0.85 2.06
C ASP A 53 3.58 -0.48 3.05
N ILE A 54 3.38 0.62 3.77
CA ILE A 54 4.33 1.18 4.72
C ILE A 54 3.82 0.94 6.15
N ARG A 55 4.64 0.31 6.98
CA ARG A 55 4.31 -0.04 8.37
C ARG A 55 5.27 0.66 9.30
N ALA A 56 4.73 1.47 10.20
CA ALA A 56 5.53 2.32 11.09
C ALA A 56 5.04 2.25 12.54
N LYS A 57 5.88 2.72 13.46
CA LYS A 57 5.50 2.95 14.87
C LYS A 57 5.56 4.45 15.20
N ASP A 58 5.13 4.81 16.39
CA ASP A 58 5.05 6.20 16.86
C ASP A 58 6.42 6.91 16.96
N ASN A 59 7.51 6.15 17.03
CA ASN A 59 8.89 6.62 16.88
C ASN A 59 9.26 7.01 15.43
N LEU A 60 8.31 6.95 14.50
CA LEU A 60 8.44 7.31 13.08
C LEU A 60 9.48 6.46 12.32
N ASN A 61 9.74 5.25 12.82
CA ASN A 61 10.58 4.26 12.17
C ASN A 61 9.72 3.16 11.54
N ILE A 62 10.30 2.47 10.56
CA ILE A 62 9.63 1.44 9.77
C ILE A 62 9.89 0.05 10.39
N TYR A 63 8.84 -0.77 10.48
CA TYR A 63 8.88 -2.06 11.17
C TYR A 63 8.16 -3.17 10.42
N HIS A 64 8.57 -4.41 10.70
CA HIS A 64 7.81 -5.63 10.49
C HIS A 64 7.59 -6.29 11.86
N GLY A 65 6.45 -6.05 12.49
CA GLY A 65 6.18 -6.43 13.87
C GLY A 65 7.25 -5.89 14.84
N PRO A 66 8.03 -6.76 15.51
CA PRO A 66 9.13 -6.32 16.37
C PRO A 66 10.40 -5.91 15.61
N ILE A 67 10.53 -6.24 14.32
CA ILE A 67 11.76 -6.12 13.54
C ILE A 67 11.90 -4.70 12.97
N TYR A 68 13.00 -4.03 13.27
CA TYR A 68 13.32 -2.74 12.66
C TYR A 68 13.85 -2.93 11.24
N LEU A 69 13.30 -2.20 10.27
CA LEU A 69 13.62 -2.36 8.85
C LEU A 69 14.70 -1.37 8.35
N ASN A 70 15.55 -0.87 9.24
CA ASN A 70 16.63 0.09 8.91
C ASN A 70 16.17 1.30 8.09
N ALA A 71 14.94 1.78 8.34
CA ALA A 71 14.34 2.89 7.62
C ALA A 71 13.46 3.76 8.53
N SER A 72 13.30 5.03 8.15
CA SER A 72 12.42 6.00 8.81
C SER A 72 11.29 6.43 7.88
N LEU A 73 10.15 6.84 8.46
CA LEU A 73 9.03 7.38 7.70
C LEU A 73 9.40 8.66 6.94
N SER A 74 10.31 9.47 7.50
CA SER A 74 10.84 10.66 6.82
C SER A 74 11.62 10.31 5.55
N GLY A 75 12.52 9.32 5.61
CA GLY A 75 13.27 8.85 4.44
C GLY A 75 12.37 8.22 3.37
N VAL A 76 11.32 7.51 3.79
CA VAL A 76 10.27 6.99 2.89
C VAL A 76 9.56 8.13 2.15
N LEU A 77 9.07 9.15 2.87
CA LEU A 77 8.39 10.28 2.23
C LEU A 77 9.31 11.11 1.34
N GLU A 78 10.57 11.30 1.73
CA GLU A 78 11.55 11.97 0.87
C GLU A 78 11.74 11.21 -0.45
N THR A 79 11.93 9.88 -0.38
CA THR A 79 12.09 9.03 -1.56
C THR A 79 10.89 9.13 -2.50
N ILE A 80 9.67 9.02 -1.96
CA ILE A 80 8.43 9.13 -2.73
C ILE A 80 8.30 10.53 -3.35
N THR A 81 8.58 11.56 -2.57
CA THR A 81 8.48 12.96 -3.00
C THR A 81 9.46 13.27 -4.13
N GLN A 82 10.70 12.78 -4.05
CA GLN A 82 11.69 12.94 -5.12
C GLN A 82 11.25 12.20 -6.38
N PHE A 83 10.72 10.98 -6.25
CA PHE A 83 10.18 10.25 -7.38
C PHE A 83 9.03 10.99 -8.08
N LEU A 84 8.05 11.52 -7.32
CA LEU A 84 6.93 12.28 -7.87
C LEU A 84 7.37 13.64 -8.44
N LYS A 85 8.42 14.26 -7.89
CA LYS A 85 9.02 15.48 -8.46
C LYS A 85 9.65 15.21 -9.83
N LYS A 86 10.37 14.09 -9.97
CA LYS A 86 10.99 13.66 -11.24
C LYS A 86 9.95 13.17 -12.24
N ASN A 87 8.85 12.58 -11.77
CA ASN A 87 7.79 11.98 -12.59
C ASN A 87 6.41 12.58 -12.22
N PRO A 88 6.14 13.87 -12.54
CA PRO A 88 5.02 14.64 -11.98
C PRO A 88 3.62 14.19 -12.44
N LYS A 89 3.54 13.25 -13.39
CA LYS A 89 2.27 12.67 -13.84
C LYS A 89 1.93 11.37 -13.13
N GLU A 90 2.86 10.78 -12.39
CA GLU A 90 2.61 9.56 -11.64
C GLU A 90 1.78 9.85 -10.37
N THR A 91 1.12 8.83 -9.83
CA THR A 91 0.41 8.88 -8.56
C THR A 91 0.77 7.64 -7.75
N ILE A 92 0.89 7.77 -6.43
CA ILE A 92 1.22 6.64 -5.55
C ILE A 92 0.09 6.43 -4.54
N ILE A 93 -0.43 5.21 -4.45
CA ILE A 93 -1.32 4.79 -3.38
C ILE A 93 -0.45 4.27 -2.24
N MET A 94 -0.56 4.85 -1.06
CA MET A 94 0.25 4.48 0.10
C MET A 94 -0.65 4.03 1.24
N ARG A 95 -0.63 2.75 1.56
CA ARG A 95 -1.12 2.26 2.85
C ARG A 95 -0.10 2.64 3.92
N LEU A 96 -0.56 3.32 4.96
CA LEU A 96 0.23 3.63 6.15
C LEU A 96 -0.42 2.98 7.35
N LYS A 97 0.24 1.94 7.87
CA LYS A 97 -0.23 1.16 9.00
C LYS A 97 0.57 1.49 10.27
N ASP A 98 -0.14 1.67 11.38
CA ASP A 98 0.42 1.61 12.73
C ASP A 98 0.70 0.14 13.09
N GLU A 99 1.96 -0.20 13.31
CA GLU A 99 2.36 -1.58 13.61
C GLU A 99 2.01 -2.01 15.05
N GLN A 100 1.72 -1.07 15.95
CA GLN A 100 1.33 -1.37 17.33
C GLN A 100 -0.20 -1.37 17.53
N ASN A 101 -0.93 -0.51 16.82
CA ASN A 101 -2.41 -0.43 16.80
C ASN A 101 -3.08 -0.38 18.19
N SER A 102 -2.37 0.07 19.23
CA SER A 102 -2.83 0.02 20.62
C SER A 102 -3.17 1.37 21.22
N ASN A 103 -2.80 2.48 20.55
CA ASN A 103 -3.07 3.83 21.05
C ASN A 103 -3.19 4.84 19.89
N ASP A 104 -3.78 6.00 20.18
CA ASP A 104 -3.98 7.10 19.24
C ASP A 104 -2.73 7.97 19.04
N SER A 105 -1.65 7.72 19.80
CA SER A 105 -0.41 8.49 19.74
C SER A 105 0.18 8.54 18.32
N PHE A 106 0.08 7.44 17.57
CA PHE A 106 0.56 7.37 16.19
C PHE A 106 -0.08 8.44 15.30
N ASP A 107 -1.41 8.65 15.40
CA ASP A 107 -2.15 9.63 14.60
C ASP A 107 -1.59 11.04 14.80
N TYR A 108 -1.27 11.43 16.04
CA TYR A 108 -0.68 12.74 16.36
C TYR A 108 0.79 12.84 15.95
N ARG A 109 1.56 11.77 16.14
CA ARG A 109 3.02 11.77 15.87
C ARG A 109 3.36 11.90 14.39
N ILE A 110 2.53 11.35 13.50
CA ILE A 110 2.77 11.46 12.05
C ILE A 110 2.35 12.81 11.46
N GLN A 111 1.47 13.60 12.11
CA GLN A 111 0.92 14.82 11.50
C GLN A 111 1.99 15.86 11.12
N PRO A 112 2.98 16.20 11.98
CA PRO A 112 3.99 17.18 11.60
C PRO A 112 4.77 16.73 10.35
N LEU A 113 5.10 15.44 10.30
CA LEU A 113 5.86 14.84 9.19
C LEU A 113 5.04 14.85 7.89
N ILE A 114 3.77 14.45 7.94
CA ILE A 114 2.88 14.51 6.76
C ILE A 114 2.64 15.95 6.31
N ASN A 115 2.50 16.89 7.25
CA ASN A 115 2.25 18.30 6.95
C ASN A 115 3.42 18.99 6.23
N ILE A 116 4.68 18.58 6.49
CA ILE A 116 5.86 19.03 5.73
C ILE A 116 5.68 18.75 4.23
N TYR A 117 5.07 17.61 3.88
CA TYR A 117 4.89 17.17 2.50
C TYR A 117 3.46 17.36 1.97
N LYS A 118 2.64 18.22 2.62
CA LYS A 118 1.20 18.37 2.32
C LYS A 118 0.87 18.56 0.83
N ASP A 119 1.75 19.21 0.06
CA ASP A 119 1.52 19.52 -1.36
C ASP A 119 1.60 18.27 -2.25
N TYR A 120 2.24 17.21 -1.75
CA TYR A 120 2.35 15.89 -2.37
C TYR A 120 1.23 14.94 -1.96
N PHE A 121 0.30 15.33 -1.07
CA PHE A 121 -0.84 14.47 -0.71
C PHE A 121 -2.12 14.90 -1.43
N TYR A 122 -2.91 13.94 -1.87
CA TYR A 122 -4.30 14.18 -2.24
C TYR A 122 -5.11 14.50 -0.98
N THR A 123 -5.79 15.64 -0.97
CA THR A 123 -6.57 16.09 0.19
C THR A 123 -7.91 16.69 -0.21
N THR A 124 -8.95 16.41 0.57
CA THR A 124 -10.26 17.03 0.45
C THR A 124 -10.62 17.82 1.72
N PRO A 125 -11.63 18.71 1.68
CA PRO A 125 -12.12 19.37 2.90
C PRO A 125 -12.54 18.34 3.96
N ARG A 126 -12.28 18.64 5.24
CA ARG A 126 -12.70 17.77 6.36
C ARG A 126 -14.19 17.45 6.36
N THR A 127 -15.02 18.39 5.92
CA THR A 127 -16.49 18.27 5.85
C THR A 127 -16.98 17.42 4.67
N ASP A 128 -16.12 17.12 3.70
CA ASP A 128 -16.48 16.27 2.57
C ASP A 128 -16.44 14.79 2.96
N THR A 129 -17.62 14.16 2.97
CA THR A 129 -17.82 12.73 3.28
C THR A 129 -18.12 11.89 2.03
N SER A 130 -18.02 12.48 0.83
CA SER A 130 -18.43 11.83 -0.44
C SER A 130 -17.68 10.55 -0.77
N ASN A 131 -16.50 10.33 -0.16
CA ASN A 131 -15.61 9.17 -0.31
C ASN A 131 -15.41 8.66 -1.75
N LYS A 132 -15.59 9.53 -2.74
CA LYS A 132 -15.44 9.19 -4.15
C LYS A 132 -13.98 8.92 -4.48
N ILE A 133 -13.75 7.88 -5.28
CA ILE A 133 -12.41 7.56 -5.78
C ILE A 133 -12.02 8.62 -6.82
N PRO A 134 -10.84 9.26 -6.67
CA PRO A 134 -10.46 10.37 -7.53
C PRO A 134 -10.12 9.93 -8.95
N THR A 135 -10.09 10.90 -9.88
CA THR A 135 -9.56 10.69 -11.23
C THR A 135 -8.04 10.89 -11.24
N LEU A 136 -7.37 10.43 -12.31
CA LEU A 136 -5.93 10.67 -12.49
C LEU A 136 -5.59 12.17 -12.48
N LYS A 137 -6.47 13.03 -13.02
CA LYS A 137 -6.31 14.49 -12.96
C LYS A 137 -6.10 14.99 -11.52
N ASP A 138 -6.91 14.50 -10.59
CA ASP A 138 -6.95 14.98 -9.21
C ASP A 138 -5.72 14.55 -8.40
N VAL A 139 -5.06 13.47 -8.82
CA VAL A 139 -3.93 12.85 -8.10
C VAL A 139 -2.59 12.92 -8.85
N ARG A 140 -2.49 13.66 -9.96
CA ARG A 140 -1.20 13.85 -10.65
C ARG A 140 -0.14 14.41 -9.69
N GLY A 141 0.98 13.70 -9.57
CA GLY A 141 2.11 14.08 -8.72
C GLY A 141 1.79 13.98 -7.23
N LYS A 142 0.80 13.17 -6.83
CA LYS A 142 0.32 13.07 -5.45
C LYS A 142 0.31 11.64 -4.93
N ILE A 143 0.24 11.56 -3.60
CA ILE A 143 0.07 10.38 -2.79
C ILE A 143 -1.41 10.30 -2.38
N LEU A 144 -2.07 9.19 -2.71
CA LEU A 144 -3.34 8.81 -2.12
C LEU A 144 -3.07 7.97 -0.86
N LEU A 145 -3.18 8.61 0.31
CA LEU A 145 -2.96 7.96 1.60
C LEU A 145 -4.15 7.07 1.98
N LEU A 146 -3.88 5.85 2.42
CA LEU A 146 -4.83 4.94 3.07
C LEU A 146 -4.35 4.73 4.52
N SER A 147 -4.94 5.46 5.46
CA SER A 147 -4.53 5.43 6.88
C SER A 147 -5.14 4.22 7.60
N GLU A 148 -4.30 3.44 8.29
CA GLU A 148 -4.71 2.29 9.11
C GLU A 148 -4.08 2.40 10.50
N ASN A 149 -4.88 2.80 11.49
CA ASN A 149 -4.44 2.89 12.88
C ASN A 149 -5.65 2.71 13.83
N HIS A 150 -5.38 2.75 15.14
CA HIS A 150 -6.40 2.55 16.19
C HIS A 150 -7.63 3.47 16.06
N THR A 151 -7.47 4.68 15.53
CA THR A 151 -8.57 5.67 15.43
C THR A 151 -9.67 5.28 14.44
N LYS A 152 -9.40 4.35 13.50
CA LYS A 152 -10.34 3.88 12.47
C LYS A 152 -11.03 5.03 11.69
N LYS A 153 -10.31 6.11 11.46
CA LYS A 153 -10.74 7.29 10.69
C LYS A 153 -9.61 7.72 9.74
N PRO A 154 -9.89 8.52 8.69
CA PRO A 154 -8.85 9.10 7.87
C PRO A 154 -8.02 10.12 8.64
N LEU A 155 -6.77 10.32 8.24
CA LEU A 155 -5.90 11.36 8.80
C LEU A 155 -6.48 12.75 8.49
N VAL A 156 -6.66 13.56 9.54
CA VAL A 156 -7.14 14.95 9.42
C VAL A 156 -6.13 15.87 10.09
N ILE A 157 -5.59 16.80 9.31
CA ILE A 157 -4.67 17.84 9.77
C ILE A 157 -5.29 19.18 9.43
N ASN A 158 -5.53 20.01 10.44
CA ASN A 158 -6.32 21.25 10.31
C ASN A 158 -7.73 20.95 9.74
N SER A 159 -8.17 21.74 8.75
CA SER A 159 -9.45 21.60 8.07
C SER A 159 -9.39 20.68 6.83
N ARG A 160 -8.33 19.87 6.69
CA ARG A 160 -8.03 19.04 5.52
C ARG A 160 -7.98 17.56 5.90
N LYS A 161 -8.62 16.72 5.09
CA LYS A 161 -8.57 15.27 5.18
C LYS A 161 -7.52 14.75 4.19
N PHE A 162 -6.54 13.99 4.66
CA PHE A 162 -5.42 13.48 3.87
C PHE A 162 -5.75 12.06 3.40
N GLY A 163 -5.98 11.90 2.09
CA GLY A 163 -6.44 10.64 1.51
C GLY A 163 -7.74 10.13 2.15
N MET A 164 -7.75 8.85 2.52
CA MET A 164 -8.89 8.15 3.12
C MET A 164 -8.45 7.09 4.14
N GLN A 165 -9.42 6.49 4.81
CA GLN A 165 -9.20 5.39 5.75
C GLN A 165 -9.01 4.07 4.97
N PHE A 166 -8.02 3.28 5.35
CA PHE A 166 -7.89 1.91 4.87
C PHE A 166 -9.06 1.05 5.38
N GLY A 167 -9.71 0.30 4.49
CA GLY A 167 -10.91 -0.47 4.83
C GLY A 167 -12.21 0.34 4.82
N ALA A 168 -12.19 1.56 4.26
CA ALA A 168 -13.41 2.34 4.04
C ALA A 168 -14.39 1.60 3.09
N PRO A 169 -15.71 1.92 3.13
CA PRO A 169 -16.74 1.22 2.34
C PRO A 169 -16.55 1.27 0.81
N ASN A 170 -15.74 2.20 0.31
CA ASN A 170 -15.36 2.33 -1.09
C ASN A 170 -14.16 1.43 -1.48
N GLN A 171 -13.75 0.52 -0.59
CA GLN A 171 -12.66 -0.44 -0.82
C GLN A 171 -13.16 -1.88 -0.65
N VAL A 172 -12.60 -2.80 -1.42
CA VAL A 172 -12.75 -4.25 -1.26
C VAL A 172 -11.36 -4.83 -1.03
N ILE A 173 -11.17 -5.58 0.05
CA ILE A 173 -9.87 -6.08 0.45
C ILE A 173 -9.91 -7.61 0.48
N GLN A 174 -9.06 -8.24 -0.33
CA GLN A 174 -8.70 -9.66 -0.20
C GLN A 174 -7.34 -9.70 0.47
N ASP A 175 -7.27 -10.21 1.70
CA ASP A 175 -6.04 -10.30 2.49
C ASP A 175 -6.01 -11.60 3.31
N ASP A 176 -6.38 -12.73 2.69
CA ASP A 176 -6.18 -14.05 3.30
C ASP A 176 -4.68 -14.37 3.29
N TYR A 177 -3.97 -13.94 4.32
CA TYR A 177 -2.53 -14.13 4.46
C TYR A 177 -2.17 -15.35 5.32
N ASN A 178 -3.11 -15.86 6.12
CA ASN A 178 -2.83 -16.75 7.25
C ASN A 178 -2.85 -18.23 6.86
N GLY A 179 -1.81 -18.65 6.14
CA GLY A 179 -1.58 -20.03 5.76
C GLY A 179 -2.57 -20.67 4.78
N PRO A 180 -3.15 -19.95 3.79
CA PRO A 180 -4.00 -20.61 2.81
C PRO A 180 -3.23 -21.58 1.93
N SER A 181 -3.91 -22.59 1.41
CA SER A 181 -3.33 -23.39 0.32
C SER A 181 -3.11 -22.52 -0.91
N VAL A 182 -2.07 -22.79 -1.71
CA VAL A 182 -1.81 -22.09 -2.98
C VAL A 182 -3.04 -22.12 -3.90
N LYS A 183 -3.79 -23.22 -3.90
CA LYS A 183 -5.03 -23.36 -4.70
C LYS A 183 -6.13 -22.43 -4.20
N THR A 184 -6.35 -22.37 -2.88
CA THR A 184 -7.35 -21.48 -2.25
C THR A 184 -6.98 -20.02 -2.51
N LYS A 185 -5.74 -19.64 -2.21
CA LYS A 185 -5.26 -18.27 -2.40
C LYS A 185 -5.39 -17.82 -3.85
N PHE A 186 -5.00 -18.67 -4.82
CA PHE A 186 -5.17 -18.36 -6.23
C PHE A 186 -6.64 -18.20 -6.65
N LYS A 187 -7.54 -19.06 -6.14
CA LYS A 187 -8.98 -18.93 -6.39
C LYS A 187 -9.52 -17.60 -5.91
N GLU A 188 -9.16 -17.17 -4.71
CA GLU A 188 -9.58 -15.88 -4.15
C GLU A 188 -9.04 -14.70 -4.95
N ILE A 189 -7.76 -14.74 -5.34
CA ILE A 189 -7.14 -13.71 -6.18
C ILE A 189 -7.93 -13.54 -7.50
N VAL A 190 -8.24 -14.65 -8.17
CA VAL A 190 -9.00 -14.66 -9.44
C VAL A 190 -10.42 -14.15 -9.23
N GLN A 191 -11.09 -14.59 -8.15
CA GLN A 191 -12.46 -14.14 -7.84
C GLN A 191 -12.52 -12.64 -7.56
N THR A 192 -11.57 -12.11 -6.78
CA THR A 192 -11.48 -10.67 -6.49
C THR A 192 -11.16 -9.88 -7.75
N ALA A 193 -10.28 -10.36 -8.63
CA ALA A 193 -9.99 -9.71 -9.91
C ALA A 193 -11.22 -9.67 -10.84
N TYR A 194 -12.00 -10.76 -10.89
CA TYR A 194 -13.25 -10.81 -11.66
C TYR A 194 -14.33 -9.87 -11.10
N GLN A 195 -14.42 -9.70 -9.78
CA GLN A 195 -15.33 -8.72 -9.19
C GLN A 195 -14.85 -7.28 -9.50
N ALA A 196 -13.53 -7.04 -9.45
CA ALA A 196 -12.94 -5.75 -9.78
C ALA A 196 -13.25 -5.33 -11.22
N SER A 197 -13.19 -6.26 -12.19
CA SER A 197 -13.48 -5.94 -13.60
C SER A 197 -14.96 -5.57 -13.88
N LYS A 198 -15.85 -5.69 -12.89
CA LYS A 198 -17.27 -5.38 -13.00
C LYS A 198 -17.69 -4.12 -12.24
N ALA A 199 -16.78 -3.49 -11.51
CA ALA A 199 -17.07 -2.37 -10.63
C ALA A 199 -16.04 -1.26 -10.80
N ASP A 200 -16.50 -0.06 -11.18
CA ASP A 200 -15.64 1.11 -11.39
C ASP A 200 -15.76 2.18 -10.29
N ASN A 201 -16.39 1.83 -9.16
CA ASN A 201 -16.65 2.74 -8.04
C ASN A 201 -16.02 2.29 -6.72
N LYS A 202 -15.22 1.22 -6.72
CA LYS A 202 -14.50 0.71 -5.55
C LYS A 202 -13.02 0.45 -5.86
N LEU A 203 -12.13 0.68 -4.91
CA LEU A 203 -10.74 0.23 -5.00
C LEU A 203 -10.65 -1.23 -4.54
N PHE A 204 -10.06 -2.09 -5.36
CA PHE A 204 -9.84 -3.50 -5.02
C PHE A 204 -8.37 -3.70 -4.62
N LEU A 205 -8.14 -4.05 -3.35
CA LEU A 205 -6.83 -4.34 -2.78
C LEU A 205 -6.70 -5.87 -2.70
N ASN A 206 -6.12 -6.46 -3.74
CA ASN A 206 -6.06 -7.91 -3.95
C ASN A 206 -4.66 -8.45 -3.64
N HIS A 207 -4.46 -9.00 -2.45
CA HIS A 207 -3.14 -9.41 -1.98
C HIS A 207 -2.75 -10.78 -2.55
N ILE A 208 -1.70 -10.83 -3.37
CA ILE A 208 -1.10 -12.11 -3.80
C ILE A 208 -0.32 -12.75 -2.64
N SER A 209 0.21 -11.94 -1.73
CA SER A 209 1.02 -12.34 -0.58
C SER A 209 0.27 -13.22 0.42
N ALA A 210 1.01 -14.15 1.03
CA ALA A 210 0.60 -14.95 2.17
C ALA A 210 1.83 -15.47 2.93
N THR A 211 1.61 -16.02 4.11
CA THR A 211 2.63 -16.62 4.99
C THR A 211 2.05 -17.82 5.73
N SER A 212 2.85 -18.84 6.00
CA SER A 212 2.47 -19.93 6.91
C SER A 212 3.69 -20.41 7.70
N LEU A 213 3.46 -21.23 8.73
CA LEU A 213 4.53 -21.85 9.52
C LEU A 213 5.47 -22.73 8.67
N THR A 214 4.98 -23.27 7.55
CA THR A 214 5.70 -24.22 6.69
C THR A 214 5.92 -23.70 5.27
N PHE A 215 5.51 -22.46 4.97
CA PHE A 215 5.57 -21.86 3.64
C PHE A 215 5.84 -20.35 3.73
N THR A 216 7.04 -19.96 3.32
CA THR A 216 7.56 -18.59 3.39
C THR A 216 6.88 -17.65 2.38
N PRO A 217 6.94 -16.32 2.57
CA PRO A 217 6.50 -15.36 1.54
C PRO A 217 7.13 -15.62 0.17
N ARG A 218 8.43 -15.97 0.17
CA ARG A 218 9.18 -16.29 -1.05
C ARG A 218 8.60 -17.49 -1.80
N GLN A 219 8.22 -18.55 -1.08
CA GLN A 219 7.63 -19.75 -1.67
C GLN A 219 6.22 -19.46 -2.22
N TYR A 220 5.39 -18.69 -1.51
CA TYR A 220 4.09 -18.25 -2.03
C TYR A 220 4.25 -17.43 -3.30
N ALA A 221 5.14 -16.44 -3.32
CA ALA A 221 5.38 -15.60 -4.49
C ALA A 221 5.85 -16.41 -5.71
N ALA A 222 6.78 -17.36 -5.51
CA ALA A 222 7.27 -18.23 -6.58
C ALA A 222 6.15 -19.10 -7.20
N ALA A 223 5.19 -19.55 -6.37
CA ALA A 223 4.07 -20.38 -6.82
C ALA A 223 2.90 -19.57 -7.41
N LEU A 224 2.65 -18.35 -6.92
CA LEU A 224 1.47 -17.56 -7.26
C LEU A 224 1.74 -16.51 -8.34
N ASN A 225 2.87 -15.79 -8.32
CA ASN A 225 3.07 -14.63 -9.19
C ASN A 225 2.97 -14.99 -10.67
N ASN A 226 3.66 -16.06 -11.11
CA ASN A 226 3.58 -16.54 -12.50
C ASN A 226 2.14 -16.95 -12.89
N ARG A 227 1.38 -17.55 -11.96
CA ARG A 227 -0.02 -17.93 -12.23
C ARG A 227 -0.91 -16.72 -12.41
N VAL A 228 -0.71 -15.69 -11.59
CA VAL A 228 -1.43 -14.41 -11.68
C VAL A 228 -1.04 -13.67 -12.96
N GLU A 229 0.23 -13.66 -13.32
CA GLU A 229 0.72 -13.07 -14.58
C GLU A 229 0.04 -13.71 -15.80
N GLN A 230 0.06 -15.04 -15.90
CA GLN A 230 -0.61 -15.76 -16.99
C GLN A 230 -2.12 -15.52 -17.00
N PHE A 231 -2.76 -15.45 -15.83
CA PHE A 231 -4.17 -15.08 -15.73
C PHE A 231 -4.43 -13.67 -16.30
N VAL A 232 -3.65 -12.67 -15.87
CA VAL A 232 -3.81 -11.28 -16.35
C VAL A 232 -3.56 -11.18 -17.86
N LEU A 233 -2.54 -11.85 -18.39
CA LEU A 233 -2.27 -11.88 -19.83
C LEU A 233 -3.47 -12.38 -20.63
N ASN A 234 -4.11 -13.47 -20.17
CA ASN A 234 -5.33 -14.03 -20.79
C ASN A 234 -6.56 -13.12 -20.68
N LEU A 235 -6.60 -12.17 -19.74
CA LEU A 235 -7.70 -11.19 -19.62
C LEU A 235 -7.52 -10.01 -20.58
N THR A 236 -6.28 -9.75 -21.01
CA THR A 236 -5.91 -8.60 -21.84
C THR A 236 -5.67 -8.93 -23.31
N SER A 237 -5.55 -10.22 -23.64
CA SER A 237 -5.48 -10.75 -25.01
C SER A 237 -6.86 -10.81 -25.65
#